data_AF-A0A1F5G1K8-F1
#
_entry.id   AF-A0A1F5G1K8-F1
#
_cell.length_a   1.000
_cell.length_b   1.000
_cell.length_c   1.000
_cell.angle_alpha   90.00
_cell.angle_beta   90.00
_cell.angle_gamma   90.00
#
_symmetry.space_group_name_H-M   'P 1'
#
loop_
_entity.id
_entity.type
_entity.pdbx_description
1 polymer ?
#
loop_
_entity_poly.entity_id
_entity_poly.type
_entity_poly.pdbx_seq_one_letter_code
_entity_poly.pdbx_strand_id
1 'polypeptide(L)'
;MSEQKEQERKLDFFPKLLLALEKRHKKILKAVKKRHKKILAWAQKKGYSINQIKAKSTKVLVTGVFGASLFLTAAAPITSMSVPQIEQHTQLGKALSFEEKEAMHLQLLSYLGKSPGKKKISENLVADLISGITGMPAVASFEGQKLPKVIGRIGGEQHLRRFPQEPLSYHLAQKSDWDKYYWAGMAPALGAWGYFSDNKNSLTSDLVEKEKYYLAVQTFAIPDWDKNWLTLKDWWKFRKMLVYNPANGKSVVAVVADSGPATYTGKIFGGSPEVMEALGLAGGPRAGEVIILFLNDPQDQIPLGVQEGGGYEVSHA
;
A
#
# COMPACT_ATOMS: atom_id res chain seq x y z
N MET A 1 27.96 -51.29 -15.93
CA MET A 1 27.79 -50.67 -17.28
C MET A 1 26.61 -49.67 -17.37
N SER A 2 25.86 -49.38 -16.29
CA SER A 2 24.72 -48.43 -16.33
C SER A 2 25.01 -47.04 -15.76
N GLU A 3 25.93 -46.87 -14.81
CA GLU A 3 26.20 -45.56 -14.17
C GLU A 3 27.04 -44.60 -15.03
N GLN A 4 28.00 -45.11 -15.80
CA GLN A 4 28.82 -44.28 -16.70
C GLN A 4 27.98 -43.60 -17.80
N LYS A 5 26.97 -44.30 -18.35
CA LYS A 5 26.05 -43.72 -19.35
C LYS A 5 25.12 -42.65 -18.79
N GLU A 6 24.83 -42.66 -17.49
CA GLU A 6 24.00 -41.63 -16.85
C GLU A 6 24.82 -40.38 -16.49
N GLN A 7 26.08 -40.55 -16.08
CA GLN A 7 27.00 -39.42 -15.84
C GLN A 7 27.35 -38.70 -17.15
N GLU A 8 27.58 -39.42 -18.25
CA GLU A 8 27.81 -38.82 -19.58
C GLU A 8 26.59 -38.02 -20.08
N ARG A 9 25.36 -38.48 -19.79
CA ARG A 9 24.14 -37.72 -20.12
C ARG A 9 23.97 -36.44 -19.29
N LYS A 10 24.39 -36.43 -18.03
CA LYS A 10 24.34 -35.23 -17.16
C LYS A 10 25.42 -34.20 -17.54
N LEU A 11 26.61 -34.65 -17.95
CA LEU A 11 27.70 -33.78 -18.42
C LEU A 11 27.36 -33.04 -19.72
N ASP A 12 26.59 -33.65 -20.62
CA ASP A 12 26.19 -33.04 -21.90
C ASP A 12 24.89 -32.19 -21.79
N PHE A 13 24.20 -32.24 -20.64
CA PHE A 13 22.96 -31.51 -20.40
C PHE A 13 23.20 -30.02 -20.05
N PHE A 14 24.15 -29.73 -19.17
CA PHE A 14 24.43 -28.37 -18.70
C PHE A 14 24.94 -27.42 -19.81
N PRO A 15 25.86 -27.82 -20.69
CA PRO A 15 26.30 -26.98 -21.81
C PRO A 15 25.15 -26.66 -22.77
N LYS A 16 24.27 -27.64 -23.04
CA LYS A 16 23.07 -27.45 -23.86
C LYS A 16 22.06 -26.51 -23.22
N LEU A 17 21.88 -26.60 -21.90
CA LEU A 17 21.03 -25.70 -21.13
C LEU A 17 21.58 -24.26 -21.15
N LEU A 18 22.88 -24.08 -20.93
CA LEU A 18 23.53 -22.76 -20.97
C LEU A 18 23.35 -22.11 -22.35
N LEU A 19 23.61 -22.87 -23.42
CA LEU A 19 23.40 -22.43 -24.80
C LEU A 19 21.93 -22.07 -25.08
N ALA A 20 20.98 -22.85 -24.56
CA ALA A 20 19.56 -22.58 -24.71
C ALA A 20 19.14 -21.30 -23.97
N LEU A 21 19.66 -21.07 -22.76
CA LEU A 21 19.42 -19.87 -21.96
C LEU A 21 20.02 -18.62 -22.64
N GLU A 22 21.23 -18.71 -23.18
CA GLU A 22 21.85 -17.62 -23.93
C GLU A 22 21.07 -17.26 -25.20
N LYS A 23 20.62 -18.27 -25.95
CA LYS A 23 19.77 -18.06 -27.14
C LYS A 23 18.45 -17.40 -26.75
N ARG A 24 17.82 -17.84 -25.67
CA ARG A 24 16.55 -17.27 -25.17
C ARG A 24 16.76 -15.83 -24.69
N HIS A 25 17.84 -15.56 -23.97
CA HIS A 25 18.23 -14.23 -23.53
C HIS A 25 18.43 -13.25 -24.70
N LYS A 26 19.20 -13.66 -25.72
CA LYS A 26 19.41 -12.86 -26.95
C LYS A 26 18.08 -12.57 -27.66
N LYS A 27 17.14 -13.54 -27.69
CA LYS A 27 15.81 -13.37 -28.28
C LYS A 27 14.95 -12.37 -27.49
N ILE A 28 14.97 -12.45 -26.17
CA ILE A 28 14.26 -11.51 -25.28
C ILE A 28 14.82 -10.10 -25.42
N LEU A 29 16.14 -9.92 -25.43
CA LEU A 29 16.75 -8.61 -25.62
C LEU A 29 16.39 -7.98 -26.97
N LYS A 30 16.39 -8.77 -28.05
CA LYS A 30 15.94 -8.28 -29.37
C LYS A 30 14.47 -7.87 -29.34
N ALA A 31 13.61 -8.66 -28.67
CA ALA A 31 12.19 -8.35 -28.54
C ALA A 31 11.94 -7.06 -27.72
N VAL A 32 12.64 -6.89 -26.59
CA VAL A 32 12.56 -5.70 -25.74
C VAL A 32 13.05 -4.46 -26.49
N LYS A 33 14.21 -4.55 -27.17
CA LYS A 33 14.73 -3.47 -28.02
C LYS A 33 13.78 -3.08 -29.15
N LYS A 34 13.11 -4.06 -29.77
CA LYS A 34 12.15 -3.81 -30.85
C LYS A 34 10.85 -3.18 -30.34
N ARG A 35 10.33 -3.63 -29.20
CA ARG A 35 9.02 -3.22 -28.67
C ARG A 35 9.05 -1.96 -27.79
N HIS A 36 10.15 -1.72 -27.09
CA HIS A 36 10.26 -0.64 -26.09
C HIS A 36 11.27 0.45 -26.50
N LYS A 37 11.35 0.77 -27.79
CA LYS A 37 12.29 1.77 -28.33
C LYS A 37 12.21 3.12 -27.60
N LYS A 38 11.01 3.61 -27.30
CA LYS A 38 10.79 4.90 -26.63
C LYS A 38 11.28 4.90 -25.17
N ILE A 39 11.04 3.82 -24.43
CA ILE A 39 11.50 3.66 -23.04
C ILE A 39 13.01 3.52 -22.99
N LEU A 40 13.60 2.80 -23.95
CA LEU A 40 15.05 2.66 -24.04
C LEU A 40 15.71 3.97 -24.47
N ALA A 41 15.09 4.75 -25.34
CA ALA A 41 15.54 6.09 -25.68
C ALA A 41 15.45 7.05 -24.48
N TRP A 42 14.37 6.96 -23.70
CA TRP A 42 14.22 7.71 -22.44
C TRP A 42 15.28 7.29 -21.41
N ALA A 43 15.47 5.99 -21.20
CA ALA A 43 16.45 5.44 -20.26
C ALA A 43 17.87 5.83 -20.67
N GLN A 44 18.20 5.75 -21.96
CA GLN A 44 19.49 6.14 -22.52
C GLN A 44 19.71 7.66 -22.44
N LYS A 45 18.66 8.47 -22.67
CA LYS A 45 18.68 9.94 -22.48
C LYS A 45 18.87 10.32 -21.00
N LYS A 46 18.45 9.46 -20.08
CA LYS A 46 18.66 9.56 -18.63
C LYS A 46 19.92 8.83 -18.14
N GLY A 47 20.79 8.35 -19.04
CA GLY A 47 22.09 7.76 -18.70
C GLY A 47 22.10 6.27 -18.36
N TYR A 48 20.97 5.56 -18.49
CA TYR A 48 20.86 4.13 -18.23
C TYR A 48 21.10 3.30 -19.50
N SER A 49 22.18 2.49 -19.54
CA SER A 49 22.43 1.56 -20.64
C SER A 49 22.04 0.12 -20.30
N ILE A 50 21.50 -0.60 -21.29
CA ILE A 50 21.08 -2.02 -21.16
C ILE A 50 22.26 -2.94 -20.78
N ASN A 51 23.47 -2.60 -21.20
CA ASN A 51 24.67 -3.38 -20.86
C ASN A 51 25.15 -3.10 -19.43
N GLN A 52 24.94 -1.88 -18.90
CA GLN A 52 25.15 -1.59 -17.47
C GLN A 52 24.06 -2.21 -16.60
N ILE A 53 22.82 -2.32 -17.10
CA ILE A 53 21.79 -3.13 -16.44
C ILE A 53 22.29 -4.57 -16.33
N LYS A 54 22.96 -5.14 -17.35
CA LYS A 54 23.59 -6.47 -17.31
C LYS A 54 24.70 -6.59 -16.26
N ALA A 55 25.64 -5.65 -16.24
CA ALA A 55 26.75 -5.63 -15.28
C ALA A 55 26.29 -5.40 -13.83
N LYS A 56 25.16 -4.70 -13.65
CA LYS A 56 24.51 -4.49 -12.36
C LYS A 56 23.50 -5.58 -12.00
N SER A 57 22.90 -6.31 -12.95
CA SER A 57 21.92 -7.38 -12.70
C SER A 57 22.54 -8.75 -12.45
N THR A 58 23.78 -9.00 -12.86
CA THR A 58 24.55 -10.15 -12.33
C THR A 58 25.00 -9.96 -10.87
N LYS A 59 24.85 -8.75 -10.30
CA LYS A 59 25.01 -8.47 -8.86
C LYS A 59 23.71 -8.10 -8.12
N VAL A 60 22.59 -7.90 -8.82
CA VAL A 60 21.23 -7.89 -8.21
C VAL A 60 20.68 -9.32 -8.07
N LEU A 61 21.38 -10.29 -8.66
CA LEU A 61 21.50 -11.62 -8.09
C LEU A 61 22.56 -11.55 -6.96
N VAL A 62 22.07 -11.50 -5.72
CA VAL A 62 22.78 -11.48 -4.41
C VAL A 62 22.96 -10.09 -3.76
N THR A 63 22.21 -9.88 -2.66
CA THR A 63 22.27 -8.85 -1.58
C THR A 63 21.76 -7.43 -1.87
N GLY A 64 20.98 -6.79 -0.99
CA GLY A 64 20.93 -6.95 0.48
C GLY A 64 19.52 -7.18 1.07
N VAL A 65 19.43 -8.28 1.84
CA VAL A 65 18.53 -8.59 2.96
C VAL A 65 17.10 -8.02 2.87
N PHE A 66 16.18 -8.79 2.30
CA PHE A 66 14.73 -8.91 2.58
C PHE A 66 14.05 -9.34 1.27
N GLY A 67 13.67 -10.62 1.15
CA GLY A 67 12.85 -11.11 0.01
C GLY A 67 13.34 -12.37 -0.70
N ALA A 68 14.38 -13.06 -0.21
CA ALA A 68 14.89 -14.29 -0.82
C ALA A 68 14.22 -15.60 -0.31
N SER A 69 13.09 -15.54 0.40
CA SER A 69 12.51 -16.72 1.06
C SER A 69 11.24 -17.32 0.43
N LEU A 70 10.80 -16.92 -0.78
CA LEU A 70 9.54 -17.46 -1.34
C LEU A 70 9.58 -18.18 -2.69
N PHE A 71 10.76 -18.49 -3.23
CA PHE A 71 10.84 -19.33 -4.44
C PHE A 71 11.93 -20.38 -4.32
N LEU A 72 11.69 -21.41 -3.50
CA LEU A 72 12.24 -22.77 -3.63
C LEU A 72 11.75 -23.65 -2.47
N THR A 73 10.53 -24.18 -2.56
CA THR A 73 10.16 -25.40 -1.82
C THR A 73 9.54 -26.39 -2.78
N ALA A 74 10.40 -27.06 -3.55
CA ALA A 74 10.09 -28.37 -4.10
C ALA A 74 10.80 -29.42 -3.24
N ALA A 75 10.00 -30.03 -2.36
CA ALA A 75 10.14 -31.33 -1.70
C ALA A 75 11.54 -31.87 -1.31
N ALA A 76 11.78 -31.97 0.00
CA ALA A 76 12.42 -33.13 0.65
C ALA A 76 12.02 -33.19 2.14
N PRO A 77 11.94 -34.39 2.77
CA PRO A 77 11.19 -34.62 3.98
C PRO A 77 11.92 -34.24 5.28
N ILE A 78 11.08 -34.14 6.31
CA ILE A 78 11.30 -33.73 7.69
C ILE A 78 12.38 -34.59 8.36
N THR A 79 13.37 -33.93 8.97
CA THR A 79 14.01 -34.43 10.20
C THR A 79 14.10 -33.30 11.21
N SER A 80 13.52 -33.59 12.38
CA SER A 80 13.34 -32.76 13.56
C SER A 80 14.66 -32.22 14.12
N MET A 81 14.80 -30.90 14.26
CA MET A 81 15.57 -30.26 15.34
C MET A 81 14.97 -28.88 15.66
N SER A 82 14.81 -28.62 16.95
CA SER A 82 14.41 -27.41 17.68
C SER A 82 14.22 -26.11 16.88
N VAL A 83 13.02 -25.53 17.00
CA VAL A 83 12.69 -24.15 16.62
C VAL A 83 13.47 -23.18 17.53
N PRO A 84 14.40 -22.36 17.03
CA PRO A 84 14.83 -21.18 17.75
C PRO A 84 13.67 -20.16 17.67
N GLN A 85 13.29 -19.59 18.81
CA GLN A 85 12.38 -18.45 18.83
C GLN A 85 12.93 -17.37 17.88
N ILE A 86 12.11 -16.94 16.94
CA ILE A 86 12.42 -15.79 16.09
C ILE A 86 12.34 -14.57 17.00
N GLU A 87 13.48 -14.14 17.52
CA GLU A 87 13.65 -12.76 17.96
C GLU A 87 13.33 -11.86 16.77
N GLN A 88 12.36 -10.97 16.98
CA GLN A 88 12.01 -9.90 16.06
C GLN A 88 13.26 -9.03 15.86
N HIS A 89 13.96 -9.20 14.75
CA HIS A 89 14.95 -8.23 14.31
C HIS A 89 14.22 -7.01 13.73
N THR A 90 13.78 -6.13 14.62
CA THR A 90 13.76 -4.68 14.38
C THR A 90 15.18 -4.24 14.08
N GLN A 91 15.57 -4.21 12.81
CA GLN A 91 16.60 -3.27 12.35
C GLN A 91 15.88 -1.99 11.90
N LEU A 92 15.49 -1.16 12.88
CA LEU A 92 15.47 0.28 12.65
C LEU A 92 16.93 0.71 12.47
N GLY A 93 17.29 1.41 11.38
CA GLY A 93 18.62 2.02 11.35
C GLY A 93 19.16 2.60 10.06
N LYS A 94 18.54 2.36 8.90
CA LYS A 94 18.90 3.11 7.69
C LYS A 94 17.65 3.54 6.95
N ALA A 95 17.39 4.85 6.97
CA ALA A 95 16.38 5.42 6.09
C ALA A 95 16.77 5.05 4.66
N LEU A 96 15.87 4.39 3.94
CA LEU A 96 16.08 4.06 2.54
C LEU A 96 16.37 5.33 1.76
N SER A 97 17.32 5.26 0.84
CA SER A 97 17.60 6.35 -0.08
C SER A 97 16.39 6.61 -0.99
N PHE A 98 16.35 7.80 -1.59
CA PHE A 98 15.32 8.15 -2.54
C PHE A 98 15.24 7.13 -3.70
N GLU A 99 16.40 6.68 -4.21
CA GLU A 99 16.49 5.71 -5.30
C GLU A 99 15.98 4.32 -4.89
N GLU A 100 16.24 3.91 -3.64
CA GLU A 100 15.75 2.64 -3.11
C GLU A 100 14.23 2.66 -3.00
N LYS A 101 13.67 3.73 -2.42
CA LYS A 101 12.23 3.88 -2.29
C LYS A 101 11.54 4.01 -3.66
N GLU A 102 12.15 4.70 -4.64
CA GLU A 102 11.62 4.81 -6.01
C GLU A 102 11.66 3.44 -6.72
N ALA A 103 12.72 2.66 -6.54
CA ALA A 103 12.79 1.31 -7.08
C ALA A 103 11.68 0.40 -6.50
N MET A 104 11.40 0.52 -5.20
CA MET A 104 10.28 -0.18 -4.55
C MET A 104 8.93 0.30 -5.07
N HIS A 105 8.77 1.60 -5.32
CA HIS A 105 7.56 2.16 -5.93
C HIS A 105 7.33 1.60 -7.35
N LEU A 106 8.36 1.59 -8.19
CA LEU A 106 8.27 1.00 -9.53
C LEU A 106 7.99 -0.51 -9.49
N GLN A 107 8.56 -1.22 -8.51
CA GLN A 107 8.27 -2.62 -8.27
C GLN A 107 6.79 -2.82 -7.88
N LEU A 108 6.25 -2.00 -6.96
CA LEU A 108 4.84 -2.00 -6.60
C LEU A 108 3.96 -1.78 -7.85
N LEU A 109 4.24 -0.74 -8.64
CA LEU A 109 3.51 -0.47 -9.89
C LEU A 109 3.56 -1.64 -10.87
N SER A 110 4.69 -2.36 -10.95
CA SER A 110 4.81 -3.55 -11.79
C SER A 110 3.89 -4.70 -11.35
N TYR A 111 3.65 -4.84 -10.03
CA TYR A 111 2.74 -5.84 -9.49
C TYR A 111 1.28 -5.45 -9.74
N LEU A 112 0.93 -4.20 -9.44
CA LEU A 112 -0.41 -3.64 -9.61
C LEU A 112 -0.86 -3.62 -11.08
N GLY A 113 0.08 -3.34 -11.99
CA GLY A 113 -0.22 -3.15 -13.41
C GLY A 113 -1.09 -1.91 -13.65
N LYS A 114 -1.81 -1.89 -14.78
CA LYS A 114 -2.67 -0.75 -15.16
C LYS A 114 -4.01 -0.69 -14.40
N SER A 115 -4.36 -1.73 -13.64
CA SER A 115 -5.63 -1.83 -12.92
C SER A 115 -5.43 -2.63 -11.62
N PRO A 116 -4.81 -2.01 -10.60
CA PRO A 116 -4.52 -2.58 -9.28
C PRO A 116 -5.64 -3.47 -8.70
N GLY A 117 -6.91 -3.06 -8.83
CA GLY A 117 -8.04 -3.75 -8.20
C GLY A 117 -8.53 -5.04 -8.87
N LYS A 118 -8.00 -5.43 -10.04
CA LYS A 118 -8.48 -6.62 -10.80
C LYS A 118 -7.57 -7.85 -10.71
N LYS A 119 -6.35 -7.70 -10.21
CA LYS A 119 -5.35 -8.77 -10.18
C LYS A 119 -5.22 -9.33 -8.76
N LYS A 120 -5.17 -10.66 -8.65
CA LYS A 120 -4.91 -11.33 -7.36
C LYS A 120 -3.43 -11.13 -7.02
N ILE A 121 -3.14 -10.16 -6.16
CA ILE A 121 -1.79 -9.83 -5.69
C ILE A 121 -1.70 -10.23 -4.22
N SER A 122 -0.52 -10.67 -3.78
CA SER A 122 -0.27 -10.92 -2.36
C SER A 122 -0.34 -9.59 -1.61
N GLU A 123 -1.32 -9.48 -0.71
CA GLU A 123 -1.50 -8.26 0.10
C GLU A 123 -0.36 -8.06 1.10
N ASN A 124 0.23 -9.15 1.60
CA ASN A 124 1.42 -9.08 2.47
C ASN A 124 2.61 -8.49 1.70
N LEU A 125 2.82 -8.90 0.45
CA LEU A 125 3.87 -8.31 -0.39
C LEU A 125 3.63 -6.80 -0.63
N VAL A 126 2.37 -6.41 -0.83
CA VAL A 126 2.01 -4.99 -0.97
C VAL A 126 2.29 -4.24 0.33
N ALA A 127 1.96 -4.83 1.48
CA ALA A 127 2.23 -4.26 2.79
C ALA A 127 3.73 -4.11 3.06
N ASP A 128 4.55 -5.11 2.74
CA ASP A 128 6.00 -5.05 2.87
C ASP A 128 6.61 -3.94 1.99
N LEU A 129 6.16 -3.84 0.74
CA LEU A 129 6.62 -2.81 -0.19
C LEU A 129 6.24 -1.41 0.30
N ILE A 130 4.99 -1.20 0.71
CA ILE A 130 4.54 0.09 1.23
C ILE A 130 5.26 0.44 2.53
N SER A 131 5.48 -0.52 3.41
CA SER A 131 6.24 -0.33 4.65
C SER A 131 7.66 0.14 4.36
N GLY A 132 8.34 -0.45 3.37
CA GLY A 132 9.66 0.03 2.95
C GLY A 132 9.61 1.43 2.34
N ILE A 133 8.66 1.71 1.44
CA ILE A 133 8.53 3.03 0.80
C ILE A 133 8.29 4.14 1.83
N THR A 134 7.38 3.91 2.76
CA THR A 134 6.90 4.91 3.71
C THR A 134 7.67 4.93 5.03
N GLY A 135 8.40 3.85 5.36
CA GLY A 135 9.01 3.66 6.68
C GLY A 135 8.01 3.31 7.77
N MET A 136 6.76 3.02 7.43
CA MET A 136 5.69 2.73 8.39
C MET A 136 5.45 1.23 8.57
N PRO A 137 5.05 0.77 9.77
CA PRO A 137 4.77 -0.64 10.02
C PRO A 137 3.37 -1.02 9.49
N ALA A 138 3.18 -1.03 8.17
CA ALA A 138 1.90 -1.30 7.53
C ALA A 138 1.68 -2.82 7.35
N VAL A 139 0.47 -3.30 7.68
CA VAL A 139 0.12 -4.73 7.59
C VAL A 139 -1.24 -4.94 6.91
N ALA A 140 -1.38 -6.03 6.16
CA ALA A 140 -2.63 -6.35 5.45
C ALA A 140 -3.74 -6.87 6.38
N SER A 141 -3.35 -7.50 7.50
CA SER A 141 -4.24 -7.99 8.55
C SER A 141 -3.67 -7.66 9.92
N PHE A 142 -4.53 -7.32 10.88
CA PHE A 142 -4.14 -6.95 12.23
C PHE A 142 -5.09 -7.59 13.24
N GLU A 143 -4.55 -8.26 14.26
CA GLU A 143 -5.34 -8.93 15.33
C GLU A 143 -6.47 -9.84 14.81
N GLY A 144 -6.20 -10.59 13.74
CA GLY A 144 -7.19 -11.50 13.13
C GLY A 144 -8.23 -10.81 12.25
N GLN A 145 -8.19 -9.48 12.11
CA GLN A 145 -9.07 -8.71 11.25
C GLN A 145 -8.40 -8.33 9.94
N LYS A 146 -9.23 -8.17 8.89
CA LYS A 146 -8.78 -7.85 7.55
C LYS A 146 -9.86 -7.07 6.78
N LEU A 147 -9.45 -6.10 5.95
CA LEU A 147 -10.35 -5.47 4.98
C LEU A 147 -10.75 -6.47 3.87
N PRO A 148 -12.00 -6.45 3.38
CA PRO A 148 -12.42 -7.29 2.25
C PRO A 148 -11.55 -7.08 1.00
N LYS A 149 -11.06 -5.85 0.81
CA LYS A 149 -10.06 -5.47 -0.20
C LYS A 149 -9.13 -4.42 0.41
N VAL A 150 -7.83 -4.57 0.17
CA VAL A 150 -6.83 -3.54 0.53
C VAL A 150 -6.55 -2.57 -0.61
N ILE A 151 -6.98 -2.89 -1.84
CA ILE A 151 -6.82 -2.06 -3.03
C ILE A 151 -8.20 -1.73 -3.59
N GLY A 152 -8.46 -0.46 -3.87
CA GLY A 152 -9.76 -0.05 -4.37
C GLY A 152 -9.85 1.43 -4.68
N ARG A 153 -10.97 1.81 -5.30
CA ARG A 153 -11.28 3.20 -5.57
C ARG A 153 -11.78 3.85 -4.29
N ILE A 154 -11.10 4.91 -3.84
CA ILE A 154 -11.57 5.82 -2.81
C ILE A 154 -12.37 6.95 -3.46
N GLY A 155 -13.39 7.44 -2.78
CA GLY A 155 -14.07 8.69 -3.11
C GLY A 155 -14.05 9.65 -1.94
N GLY A 156 -14.14 10.94 -2.23
CA GLY A 156 -14.24 11.94 -1.16
C GLY A 156 -15.61 11.92 -0.52
N GLU A 157 -15.63 11.91 0.80
CA GLU A 157 -16.81 12.03 1.66
C GLU A 157 -17.06 13.50 2.05
N GLN A 158 -18.06 13.72 2.90
CA GLN A 158 -18.34 15.00 3.55
C GLN A 158 -17.72 14.99 4.95
N HIS A 159 -17.64 16.13 5.63
CA HIS A 159 -17.27 16.11 7.04
C HIS A 159 -18.32 15.38 7.89
N LEU A 160 -17.91 14.81 9.02
CA LEU A 160 -18.81 14.17 9.99
C LEU A 160 -19.09 15.12 11.16
N ARG A 161 -20.28 15.01 11.74
CA ARG A 161 -20.60 15.75 12.97
C ARG A 161 -19.80 15.19 14.13
N ARG A 162 -18.99 16.02 14.77
CA ARG A 162 -18.19 15.67 15.94
C ARG A 162 -19.02 15.64 17.22
N PHE A 163 -20.05 16.49 17.31
CA PHE A 163 -21.00 16.54 18.43
C PHE A 163 -22.38 17.03 17.96
N PRO A 164 -23.44 16.94 18.79
CA PRO A 164 -24.80 17.35 18.41
C PRO A 164 -24.90 18.81 17.97
N GLN A 165 -25.65 19.05 16.89
CA GLN A 165 -25.93 20.39 16.33
C GLN A 165 -24.69 21.17 15.86
N GLU A 166 -23.57 20.49 15.65
CA GLU A 166 -22.37 21.13 15.13
C GLU A 166 -22.59 21.69 13.70
N PRO A 167 -22.31 22.99 13.47
CA PRO A 167 -22.34 23.56 12.12
C PRO A 167 -21.00 23.35 11.38
N LEU A 168 -21.04 23.38 10.05
CA LEU A 168 -19.84 23.26 9.21
C LEU A 168 -18.76 24.30 9.53
N SER A 169 -19.14 25.51 9.96
CA SER A 169 -18.18 26.58 10.30
C SER A 169 -17.22 26.21 11.43
N TYR A 170 -17.55 25.20 12.24
CA TYR A 170 -16.67 24.72 13.30
C TYR A 170 -15.56 23.79 12.78
N HIS A 171 -15.77 23.18 11.61
CA HIS A 171 -14.75 22.43 10.90
C HIS A 171 -13.78 23.38 10.19
N LEU A 172 -14.31 24.49 9.69
CA LEU A 172 -13.64 25.41 8.79
C LEU A 172 -13.37 26.76 9.46
N ALA A 173 -12.87 26.72 10.69
CA ALA A 173 -12.67 27.92 11.51
C ALA A 173 -11.59 28.86 10.93
N GLN A 174 -10.62 28.29 10.19
CA GLN A 174 -9.59 29.07 9.50
C GLN A 174 -10.01 29.32 8.06
N LYS A 175 -9.73 30.53 7.55
CA LYS A 175 -10.03 30.90 6.16
C LYS A 175 -9.38 29.93 5.16
N SER A 176 -8.16 29.47 5.45
CA SER A 176 -7.46 28.49 4.61
C SER A 176 -8.22 27.17 4.47
N ASP A 177 -8.90 26.73 5.51
CA ASP A 177 -9.67 25.48 5.51
C ASP A 177 -11.00 25.71 4.82
N TRP A 178 -11.62 26.87 5.04
CA TRP A 178 -12.83 27.28 4.33
C TRP A 178 -12.63 27.26 2.81
N ASP A 179 -11.58 27.91 2.33
CA ASP A 179 -11.28 27.99 0.89
C ASP A 179 -11.02 26.59 0.29
N LYS A 180 -10.52 25.64 1.10
CA LYS A 180 -10.16 24.29 0.66
C LYS A 180 -11.26 23.26 0.78
N TYR A 181 -12.12 23.33 1.78
CA TYR A 181 -13.00 22.20 2.15
C TYR A 181 -14.48 22.56 2.28
N TYR A 182 -14.86 23.84 2.17
CA TYR A 182 -16.27 24.27 2.26
C TYR A 182 -17.22 23.49 1.34
N TRP A 183 -16.78 23.23 0.12
CA TRP A 183 -17.52 22.52 -0.91
C TRP A 183 -17.83 21.05 -0.55
N ALA A 184 -17.12 20.44 0.41
CA ALA A 184 -17.40 19.09 0.87
C ALA A 184 -18.68 19.03 1.73
N GLY A 185 -19.00 20.12 2.42
CA GLY A 185 -20.18 20.21 3.27
C GLY A 185 -20.15 19.28 4.49
N MET A 186 -21.31 19.15 5.14
CA MET A 186 -21.54 18.25 6.27
C MET A 186 -22.39 17.06 5.84
N ALA A 187 -22.03 15.86 6.29
CA ALA A 187 -22.85 14.67 6.10
C ALA A 187 -24.27 14.91 6.67
N PRO A 188 -25.34 14.54 5.93
CA PRO A 188 -26.70 14.69 6.42
C PRO A 188 -26.98 13.75 7.60
N ALA A 189 -26.46 12.52 7.54
CA ALA A 189 -26.56 11.50 8.57
C ALA A 189 -25.33 11.51 9.50
N LEU A 190 -25.44 10.84 10.64
CA LEU A 190 -24.29 10.55 11.49
C LEU A 190 -23.47 9.42 10.86
N GLY A 191 -22.16 9.41 11.12
CA GLY A 191 -21.31 8.28 10.77
C GLY A 191 -21.71 7.02 11.56
N ALA A 192 -21.16 5.86 11.18
CA ALA A 192 -21.50 4.56 11.76
C ALA A 192 -21.30 4.45 13.29
N TRP A 193 -20.50 5.34 13.88
CA TRP A 193 -20.26 5.43 15.32
C TRP A 193 -20.95 6.61 16.02
N GLY A 194 -21.82 7.34 15.31
CA GLY A 194 -22.51 8.50 15.87
C GLY A 194 -21.60 9.73 15.94
N TYR A 195 -21.69 10.46 17.04
CA TYR A 195 -20.82 11.59 17.32
C TYR A 195 -19.46 11.13 17.85
N PHE A 196 -18.44 11.96 17.66
CA PHE A 196 -17.11 11.75 18.23
C PHE A 196 -17.07 12.12 19.72
N SER A 197 -17.91 13.07 20.12
CA SER A 197 -18.04 13.57 21.49
C SER A 197 -19.50 13.89 21.82
N ASP A 198 -19.86 13.80 23.10
CA ASP A 198 -21.23 14.04 23.56
C ASP A 198 -21.66 15.50 23.40
N ASN A 199 -20.71 16.43 23.50
CA ASN A 199 -20.93 17.86 23.35
C ASN A 199 -19.63 18.59 22.99
N LYS A 200 -19.74 19.90 22.75
CA LYS A 200 -18.59 20.76 22.39
C LYS A 200 -17.51 20.78 23.48
N ASN A 201 -17.89 20.77 24.76
CA ASN A 201 -16.94 20.92 25.87
C ASN A 201 -16.11 19.66 26.11
N SER A 202 -16.63 18.49 25.72
CA SER A 202 -15.92 17.21 25.77
C SER A 202 -15.15 16.91 24.48
N LEU A 203 -15.14 17.82 23.49
CA LEU A 203 -14.41 17.62 22.24
C LEU A 203 -12.91 17.89 22.46
N THR A 204 -12.10 16.85 22.30
CA THR A 204 -10.64 16.94 22.42
C THR A 204 -10.01 17.23 21.06
N SER A 205 -8.75 17.73 21.07
CA SER A 205 -7.96 17.88 19.84
C SER A 205 -7.77 16.56 19.10
N ASP A 206 -7.60 15.46 19.83
CA ASP A 206 -7.51 14.12 19.28
C ASP A 206 -8.77 13.73 18.48
N LEU A 207 -9.97 13.98 19.03
CA LEU A 207 -11.22 13.70 18.32
C LEU A 207 -11.42 14.60 17.09
N VAL A 208 -10.92 15.84 17.14
CA VAL A 208 -10.89 16.73 15.97
C VAL A 208 -9.99 16.16 14.88
N GLU A 209 -8.78 15.71 15.23
CA GLU A 209 -7.85 15.13 14.25
C GLU A 209 -8.36 13.79 13.69
N LYS A 210 -9.02 12.97 14.51
CA LYS A 210 -9.68 11.73 14.05
C LYS A 210 -10.79 12.00 13.04
N GLU A 211 -11.55 13.08 13.18
CA GLU A 211 -12.53 13.49 12.18
C GLU A 211 -11.85 14.04 10.94
N LYS A 212 -10.86 14.93 11.06
CA LYS A 212 -10.12 15.44 9.88
C LYS A 212 -9.52 14.32 9.06
N TYR A 213 -8.94 13.30 9.69
CA TYR A 213 -8.29 12.18 9.01
C TYR A 213 -9.10 10.89 9.13
N TYR A 214 -10.38 10.95 8.78
CA TYR A 214 -11.25 9.78 8.81
C TYR A 214 -11.35 9.03 7.48
N LEU A 215 -11.64 7.73 7.59
CA LEU A 215 -11.98 6.82 6.51
C LEU A 215 -13.35 6.20 6.72
N ALA A 216 -14.07 6.05 5.61
CA ALA A 216 -15.20 5.15 5.49
C ALA A 216 -14.73 3.83 4.87
N VAL A 217 -14.97 2.70 5.55
CA VAL A 217 -14.66 1.36 5.04
C VAL A 217 -15.90 0.48 5.08
N GLN A 218 -15.98 -0.52 4.20
CA GLN A 218 -17.14 -1.42 4.07
C GLN A 218 -17.21 -2.41 5.23
N THR A 219 -17.50 -1.93 6.45
CA THR A 219 -17.52 -2.77 7.65
C THR A 219 -18.57 -3.89 7.56
N PHE A 220 -19.72 -3.61 6.95
CA PHE A 220 -20.76 -4.58 6.66
C PHE A 220 -20.33 -5.74 5.73
N ALA A 221 -19.20 -5.62 5.05
CA ALA A 221 -18.64 -6.67 4.19
C ALA A 221 -17.53 -7.47 4.88
N ILE A 222 -17.22 -7.18 6.15
CA ILE A 222 -16.26 -7.94 6.96
C ILE A 222 -16.87 -9.29 7.34
N PRO A 223 -16.10 -10.39 7.31
CA PRO A 223 -16.57 -11.69 7.77
C PRO A 223 -17.14 -11.63 9.20
N ASP A 224 -18.26 -12.32 9.41
CA ASP A 224 -18.98 -12.41 10.68
C ASP A 224 -19.45 -11.06 11.27
N TRP A 225 -19.50 -9.99 10.46
CA TRP A 225 -20.05 -8.70 10.90
C TRP A 225 -21.46 -8.86 11.44
N ASP A 226 -22.34 -9.58 10.75
CA ASP A 226 -23.73 -9.84 11.16
C ASP A 226 -23.86 -10.56 12.51
N LYS A 227 -22.89 -11.41 12.87
CA LYS A 227 -22.91 -12.20 14.11
C LYS A 227 -22.25 -11.51 15.28
N ASN A 228 -21.16 -10.77 15.02
CA ASN A 228 -20.28 -10.21 16.04
C ASN A 228 -20.18 -8.68 15.97
N TRP A 229 -21.20 -8.01 15.40
CA TRP A 229 -21.13 -6.60 15.06
C TRP A 229 -20.79 -5.70 16.26
N LEU A 230 -21.20 -6.02 17.49
CA LEU A 230 -20.86 -5.19 18.67
C LEU A 230 -19.34 -5.17 18.89
N THR A 231 -18.72 -6.34 19.02
CA THR A 231 -17.28 -6.47 19.25
C THR A 231 -16.48 -5.92 18.06
N LEU A 232 -16.92 -6.22 16.84
CA LEU A 232 -16.25 -5.74 15.63
C LEU A 232 -16.38 -4.23 15.50
N LYS A 233 -17.56 -3.66 15.77
CA LYS A 233 -17.78 -2.21 15.73
C LYS A 233 -16.81 -1.48 16.65
N ASP A 234 -16.62 -1.95 17.88
CA ASP A 234 -15.67 -1.32 18.81
C ASP A 234 -14.22 -1.50 18.36
N TRP A 235 -13.85 -2.69 17.86
CA TRP A 235 -12.51 -2.95 17.38
C TRP A 235 -12.11 -2.09 16.16
N TRP A 236 -13.07 -1.85 15.26
CA TRP A 236 -12.87 -1.05 14.05
C TRP A 236 -12.91 0.44 14.31
N LYS A 237 -13.57 0.89 15.39
CA LYS A 237 -13.64 2.31 15.73
C LYS A 237 -12.24 2.87 15.91
N PHE A 238 -11.94 3.93 15.18
CA PHE A 238 -10.68 4.65 15.20
C PHE A 238 -9.44 3.80 14.91
N ARG A 239 -9.61 2.67 14.23
CA ARG A 239 -8.47 1.83 13.84
C ARG A 239 -7.58 2.61 12.88
N LYS A 240 -6.30 2.73 13.24
CA LYS A 240 -5.29 3.48 12.49
C LYS A 240 -4.88 2.73 11.22
N MET A 241 -4.89 3.44 10.10
CA MET A 241 -4.66 2.92 8.76
C MET A 241 -3.67 3.81 8.02
N LEU A 242 -2.86 3.20 7.16
CA LEU A 242 -2.07 3.89 6.16
C LEU A 242 -2.82 3.86 4.83
N VAL A 243 -3.04 5.04 4.24
CA VAL A 243 -3.56 5.17 2.88
C VAL A 243 -2.44 5.62 1.96
N TYR A 244 -2.27 4.91 0.85
CA TYR A 244 -1.23 5.16 -0.13
C TYR A 244 -1.83 5.33 -1.52
N ASN A 245 -1.48 6.42 -2.20
CA ASN A 245 -1.85 6.65 -3.58
C ASN A 245 -0.72 6.19 -4.51
N PRO A 246 -0.84 5.03 -5.20
CA PRO A 246 0.20 4.54 -6.08
C PRO A 246 0.42 5.41 -7.32
N ALA A 247 -0.46 6.34 -7.67
CA ALA A 247 -0.26 7.20 -8.83
C ALA A 247 0.77 8.32 -8.60
N ASN A 248 0.96 8.76 -7.35
CA ASN A 248 1.84 9.89 -7.00
C ASN A 248 2.72 9.64 -5.75
N GLY A 249 2.61 8.46 -5.14
CA GLY A 249 3.34 8.07 -3.93
C GLY A 249 2.85 8.72 -2.64
N LYS A 250 1.91 9.68 -2.69
CA LYS A 250 1.42 10.37 -1.50
C LYS A 250 0.77 9.38 -0.54
N SER A 251 1.00 9.62 0.75
CA SER A 251 0.45 8.80 1.82
C SER A 251 -0.03 9.63 3.00
N VAL A 252 -1.03 9.10 3.69
CA VAL A 252 -1.68 9.74 4.84
C VAL A 252 -2.04 8.67 5.87
N VAL A 253 -1.82 8.98 7.13
CA VAL A 253 -2.29 8.18 8.26
C VAL A 253 -3.67 8.68 8.65
N ALA A 254 -4.61 7.76 8.73
CA ALA A 254 -6.02 8.06 8.97
C ALA A 254 -6.62 7.02 9.91
N VAL A 255 -7.84 7.25 10.38
CA VAL A 255 -8.58 6.33 11.23
C VAL A 255 -9.90 5.93 10.61
N VAL A 256 -10.37 4.72 10.90
CA VAL A 256 -11.73 4.32 10.52
C VAL A 256 -12.72 5.03 11.45
N ALA A 257 -13.61 5.85 10.89
CA ALA A 257 -14.68 6.51 11.67
C ALA A 257 -16.05 6.51 10.98
N ASP A 258 -16.16 5.88 9.81
CA ASP A 258 -17.45 5.62 9.18
C ASP A 258 -17.52 4.27 8.46
N SER A 259 -18.74 3.83 8.15
CA SER A 259 -19.00 2.62 7.39
C SER A 259 -19.60 2.95 6.02
N GLY A 260 -18.96 2.43 4.97
CA GLY A 260 -19.32 2.70 3.59
C GLY A 260 -18.10 2.66 2.68
N PRO A 261 -18.23 3.06 1.41
CA PRO A 261 -19.46 3.30 0.68
C PRO A 261 -20.21 2.00 0.35
N ALA A 262 -21.48 2.09 -0.04
CA ALA A 262 -22.24 0.90 -0.45
C ALA A 262 -21.60 0.21 -1.67
N THR A 263 -21.70 -1.12 -1.74
CA THR A 263 -21.01 -1.95 -2.75
C THR A 263 -21.39 -1.62 -4.20
N TYR A 264 -22.61 -1.13 -4.43
CA TYR A 264 -23.08 -0.74 -5.76
C TYR A 264 -22.47 0.57 -6.30
N THR A 265 -21.84 1.38 -5.45
CA THR A 265 -21.25 2.68 -5.85
C THR A 265 -19.99 2.53 -6.70
N GLY A 266 -19.41 1.33 -6.75
CA GLY A 266 -18.11 1.07 -7.37
C GLY A 266 -16.92 1.67 -6.61
N LYS A 267 -17.17 2.36 -5.49
CA LYS A 267 -16.15 2.78 -4.52
C LYS A 267 -16.02 1.71 -3.45
N ILE A 268 -14.78 1.47 -3.03
CA ILE A 268 -14.46 0.53 -1.94
C ILE A 268 -14.24 1.30 -0.64
N PHE A 269 -13.74 2.54 -0.74
CA PHE A 269 -13.38 3.37 0.40
C PHE A 269 -13.96 4.78 0.25
N GLY A 270 -14.14 5.44 1.39
CA GLY A 270 -14.38 6.87 1.49
C GLY A 270 -13.27 7.54 2.30
N GLY A 271 -12.89 8.76 1.94
CA GLY A 271 -11.93 9.56 2.70
C GLY A 271 -12.49 10.95 2.98
N SER A 272 -12.18 11.48 4.17
CA SER A 272 -12.47 12.87 4.52
C SER A 272 -11.89 13.86 3.50
N PRO A 273 -12.35 15.12 3.47
CA PRO A 273 -11.78 16.16 2.62
C PRO A 273 -10.25 16.29 2.74
N GLU A 274 -9.72 16.24 3.97
CA GLU A 274 -8.29 16.33 4.24
C GLU A 274 -7.52 15.08 3.80
N VAL A 275 -8.08 13.88 3.95
CA VAL A 275 -7.49 12.64 3.41
C VAL A 275 -7.40 12.73 1.89
N MET A 276 -8.46 13.20 1.23
CA MET A 276 -8.47 13.34 -0.22
C MET A 276 -7.47 14.39 -0.70
N GLU A 277 -7.34 15.52 -0.01
CA GLU A 277 -6.32 16.54 -0.30
C GLU A 277 -4.90 15.98 -0.11
N ALA A 278 -4.65 15.32 1.02
CA ALA A 278 -3.36 14.69 1.33
C ALA A 278 -2.93 13.69 0.25
N LEU A 279 -3.87 12.97 -0.35
CA LEU A 279 -3.61 11.99 -1.42
C LEU A 279 -3.51 12.63 -2.81
N GLY A 280 -3.75 13.94 -2.96
CA GLY A 280 -3.82 14.62 -4.25
C GLY A 280 -5.06 14.23 -5.07
N LEU A 281 -6.16 13.95 -4.38
CA LEU A 281 -7.43 13.49 -4.93
C LEU A 281 -8.61 14.41 -4.58
N ALA A 282 -8.39 15.59 -3.99
CA ALA A 282 -9.46 16.55 -3.71
C ALA A 282 -10.02 17.24 -4.97
N GLY A 283 -9.18 17.40 -6.00
CA GLY A 283 -9.58 17.99 -7.28
C GLY A 283 -10.33 17.04 -8.22
N GLY A 284 -10.98 17.61 -9.24
CA GLY A 284 -11.61 16.86 -10.33
C GLY A 284 -12.70 15.88 -9.85
N PRO A 285 -12.64 14.58 -10.19
CA PRO A 285 -13.68 13.61 -9.86
C PRO A 285 -13.73 13.22 -8.36
N ARG A 286 -12.85 13.79 -7.53
CA ARG A 286 -12.70 13.50 -6.10
C ARG A 286 -12.56 12.00 -5.79
N ALA A 287 -11.84 11.28 -6.64
CA ALA A 287 -11.75 9.83 -6.54
C ALA A 287 -10.49 9.31 -7.23
N GLY A 288 -9.95 8.22 -6.72
CA GLY A 288 -8.74 7.59 -7.26
C GLY A 288 -8.57 6.18 -6.74
N GLU A 289 -7.66 5.40 -7.34
CA GLU A 289 -7.24 4.12 -6.77
C GLU A 289 -6.25 4.36 -5.63
N VAL A 290 -6.46 3.69 -4.52
CA VAL A 290 -5.58 3.72 -3.34
C VAL A 290 -5.38 2.33 -2.78
N ILE A 291 -4.38 2.23 -1.91
CA ILE A 291 -4.11 1.06 -1.09
C ILE A 291 -4.31 1.48 0.37
N ILE A 292 -5.13 0.74 1.11
CA ILE A 292 -5.38 0.95 2.54
C ILE A 292 -4.91 -0.28 3.30
N LEU A 293 -4.04 -0.07 4.28
CA LEU A 293 -3.47 -1.09 5.15
C LEU A 293 -3.62 -0.68 6.61
N PHE A 294 -3.63 -1.64 7.53
CA PHE A 294 -3.54 -1.32 8.96
C PHE A 294 -2.16 -0.80 9.30
N LEU A 295 -2.08 0.05 10.33
CA LEU A 295 -0.82 0.38 10.97
C LEU A 295 -0.69 -0.41 12.27
N ASN A 296 0.40 -1.15 12.37
CA ASN A 296 0.79 -1.79 13.63
C ASN A 296 1.42 -0.74 14.55
N ASP A 297 0.56 -0.02 15.26
CA ASP A 297 0.93 1.05 16.18
C ASP A 297 0.28 0.83 17.57
N PRO A 298 0.71 -0.21 18.31
CA PRO A 298 0.06 -0.60 19.56
C PRO A 298 0.21 0.44 20.68
N GLN A 299 1.14 1.39 20.52
CA GLN A 299 1.42 2.45 21.50
C GLN A 299 0.88 3.82 21.05
N ASP A 300 0.13 3.88 19.95
CA ASP A 300 -0.48 5.10 19.40
C ASP A 300 0.53 6.25 19.15
N GLN A 301 1.75 5.91 18.70
CA GLN A 301 2.86 6.88 18.55
C GLN A 301 2.93 7.52 17.16
N ILE A 302 2.30 6.93 16.15
CA ILE A 302 2.30 7.47 14.78
C ILE A 302 1.18 8.51 14.65
N PRO A 303 1.49 9.79 14.41
CA PRO A 303 0.46 10.82 14.31
C PRO A 303 -0.43 10.64 13.07
N LEU A 304 -1.67 11.10 13.16
CA LEU A 304 -2.55 11.21 12.00
C LEU A 304 -2.06 12.30 11.04
N GLY A 305 -2.44 12.19 9.77
CA GLY A 305 -2.15 13.20 8.76
C GLY A 305 -1.06 12.81 7.77
N VAL A 306 -0.59 13.80 7.02
CA VAL A 306 0.35 13.64 5.90
C VAL A 306 1.68 13.12 6.43
N GLN A 307 2.26 12.15 5.72
CA GLN A 307 3.54 11.58 6.09
C GLN A 307 4.67 12.17 5.25
N GLU A 308 5.66 12.75 5.92
CA GLU A 308 6.87 13.27 5.28
C GLU A 308 7.69 12.11 4.71
N GLY A 309 8.05 12.19 3.42
CA GLY A 309 8.94 11.22 2.77
C GLY A 309 8.28 10.13 1.92
N GLY A 310 6.98 10.23 1.62
CA GLY A 310 6.27 9.35 0.68
C GLY A 310 6.01 9.95 -0.72
N GLY A 311 5.99 11.28 -0.86
CA GLY A 311 5.69 11.92 -2.15
C GLY A 311 6.89 11.92 -3.10
N TYR A 312 6.69 11.40 -4.31
CA TYR A 312 7.56 11.70 -5.45
C TYR A 312 6.86 12.75 -6.29
N GLU A 313 7.51 13.90 -6.54
CA GLU A 313 7.06 14.73 -7.65
C GLU A 313 7.33 13.96 -8.94
N VAL A 314 6.28 13.36 -9.50
CA VAL A 314 6.33 12.84 -10.87
C VAL A 314 6.50 14.06 -11.76
N SER A 315 7.73 14.35 -12.18
CA SER A 315 8.01 15.42 -13.13
C SER A 315 7.21 15.13 -14.40
N HIS A 316 6.15 15.90 -14.66
CA HIS A 316 5.45 15.85 -15.92
C HIS A 316 6.39 16.36 -17.02
N ALA A 317 6.81 15.46 -17.90
CA ALA A 317 7.53 15.75 -19.14
C ALA A 317 7.06 14.78 -20.24
#